data_AF-A0A919N8D0-F1
#
_entry.id   AF-A0A919N8D0-F1
#
_cell.length_a   1.000
_cell.length_b   1.000
_cell.length_c   1.000
_cell.angle_alpha   90.00
_cell.angle_beta   90.00
_cell.angle_gamma   90.00
#
_symmetry.space_group_name_H-M   'P 1'
#
loop_
_entity.id
_entity.type
_entity.pdbx_description
1 polymer ?
#
loop_
_entity_poly.entity_id
_entity_poly.type
_entity_poly.pdbx_seq_one_letter_code
_entity_poly.pdbx_strand_id
1 'polypeptide(L)'
;MEKQHAAHGVHRPTWPDATCGTCDADWPCDPAVDALVADHGTGLPLSAALWRAFDEVARMLPGASFADLRWRCFGRPLAHVEAQLDEPLSCDHWSEVTA
;
A
#
# COMPACT_ATOMS: atom_id res chain seq x y z
N MET A 1 -5.27 -25.80 -4.09
CA MET A 1 -5.74 -24.94 -5.19
C MET A 1 -6.92 -24.17 -4.66
N GLU A 2 -6.80 -22.86 -4.46
CA GLU A 2 -7.94 -21.94 -4.50
C GLU A 2 -7.38 -20.54 -4.74
N LYS A 3 -7.31 -20.19 -6.03
CA LYS A 3 -7.16 -18.82 -6.52
C LYS A 3 -8.56 -18.37 -6.92
N GLN A 4 -9.21 -17.61 -6.07
CA GLN A 4 -10.47 -16.90 -6.30
C GLN A 4 -10.58 -16.01 -5.04
N HIS A 5 -10.40 -14.69 -5.10
CA HIS A 5 -11.41 -13.75 -5.58
C HIS A 5 -10.78 -12.50 -6.22
N ALA A 6 -10.91 -12.37 -7.54
CA ALA A 6 -10.89 -11.06 -8.19
C ALA A 6 -12.33 -10.53 -8.20
N ALA A 7 -12.81 -10.08 -7.03
CA ALA A 7 -14.01 -9.26 -7.00
C ALA A 7 -13.61 -7.89 -7.59
N HIS A 8 -14.20 -7.53 -8.74
CA HIS A 8 -14.01 -6.25 -9.42
C HIS A 8 -14.69 -5.09 -8.66
N GLY A 9 -14.47 -5.00 -7.35
CA GLY A 9 -15.01 -3.98 -6.46
C GLY A 9 -13.94 -2.97 -6.06
N VAL A 10 -14.36 -1.75 -5.71
CA VAL A 10 -13.45 -0.76 -5.13
C VAL A 10 -12.99 -1.28 -3.76
N HIS A 11 -11.71 -1.62 -3.64
CA HIS A 11 -11.11 -2.04 -2.38
C HIS A 11 -11.13 -0.87 -1.39
N ARG A 12 -11.78 -1.05 -0.24
CA ARG A 12 -11.88 -0.05 0.84
C ARG A 12 -11.63 -0.69 2.19
N PRO A 13 -11.13 0.08 3.18
CA PRO A 13 -10.94 -0.45 4.52
C PRO A 13 -12.30 -0.67 5.21
N THR A 14 -12.38 -1.74 5.98
CA THR A 14 -13.41 -2.02 6.97
C THR A 14 -12.84 -1.84 8.36
N TRP A 15 -13.56 -1.11 9.19
CA TRP A 15 -13.20 -0.81 10.57
C TRP A 15 -14.03 -1.68 11.53
N PRO A 16 -13.50 -2.03 12.72
CA PRO A 16 -12.26 -1.56 13.32
C PRO A 16 -11.00 -2.35 12.91
N ASP A 17 -11.15 -3.50 12.27
CA ASP A 17 -10.05 -4.46 12.05
C ASP A 17 -9.02 -4.01 11.00
N ALA A 18 -9.30 -2.89 10.34
CA ALA A 18 -8.50 -2.32 9.28
C ALA A 18 -8.28 -3.29 8.11
N THR A 19 -9.18 -4.25 7.88
CA THR A 19 -9.10 -5.19 6.75
C THR A 19 -9.69 -4.56 5.50
N CYS A 20 -9.47 -5.14 4.33
CA CYS A 20 -10.13 -4.75 3.10
C CYS A 20 -11.51 -5.42 3.03
N GLY A 21 -12.58 -4.65 2.90
CA GLY A 21 -13.94 -5.22 2.79
C GLY A 21 -14.24 -5.99 1.49
N THR A 22 -13.27 -6.10 0.58
CA THR A 22 -13.41 -6.81 -0.70
C THR A 22 -12.66 -8.14 -0.72
N CYS A 23 -11.47 -8.19 -0.15
CA CYS A 23 -10.61 -9.38 -0.15
C CYS A 23 -10.20 -9.86 1.25
N ASP A 24 -10.70 -9.21 2.30
CA ASP A 24 -10.43 -9.49 3.73
C ASP A 24 -8.95 -9.42 4.15
N ALA A 25 -8.04 -9.10 3.23
CA ALA A 25 -6.63 -8.87 3.52
C ALA A 25 -6.42 -7.59 4.33
N ASP A 26 -5.30 -7.49 5.02
CA ASP A 26 -4.91 -6.28 5.73
C ASP A 26 -4.91 -5.04 4.82
N TRP A 27 -5.58 -3.96 5.22
CA TRP A 27 -5.49 -2.67 4.54
C TRP A 27 -4.13 -1.99 4.76
N PRO A 28 -3.56 -1.31 3.73
CA PRO A 28 -3.98 -1.34 2.33
C PRO A 28 -3.54 -2.65 1.64
N CYS A 29 -4.48 -3.39 1.07
CA CYS A 29 -4.18 -4.62 0.32
C CYS A 29 -3.60 -4.31 -1.06
N ASP A 30 -2.95 -5.28 -1.71
CA ASP A 30 -2.27 -5.08 -3.00
C ASP A 30 -3.14 -4.37 -4.07
N PRO A 31 -4.41 -4.73 -4.31
CA PRO A 31 -5.24 -3.99 -5.30
C PRO A 31 -5.56 -2.55 -4.90
N ALA A 32 -5.59 -2.25 -3.59
CA ALA A 32 -5.74 -0.88 -3.12
C ALA A 32 -4.44 -0.09 -3.33
N VAL A 33 -3.28 -0.73 -3.18
CA VAL A 33 -1.98 -0.12 -3.51
C VAL A 33 -1.90 0.17 -5.00
N ASP A 34 -2.35 -0.75 -5.87
CA ASP A 34 -2.41 -0.52 -7.31
C ASP A 34 -3.31 0.67 -7.67
N ALA A 35 -4.45 0.80 -7.00
CA ALA A 35 -5.33 1.96 -7.18
C ALA A 35 -4.66 3.27 -6.73
N LEU A 36 -3.94 3.27 -5.61
CA LEU A 36 -3.18 4.44 -5.16
C LEU A 36 -2.07 4.81 -6.15
N VAL A 37 -1.39 3.83 -6.74
CA VAL A 37 -0.39 4.06 -7.79
C VAL A 37 -1.03 4.63 -9.05
N ALA A 38 -2.20 4.13 -9.45
CA ALA A 38 -2.92 4.68 -10.60
C ALA A 38 -3.37 6.13 -10.37
N ASP A 39 -3.81 6.47 -9.15
CA ASP A 39 -4.31 7.80 -8.80
C ASP A 39 -3.20 8.84 -8.54
N HIS A 40 -2.05 8.40 -8.03
CA HIS A 40 -0.99 9.31 -7.54
C HIS A 40 0.38 9.13 -8.22
N GLY A 41 0.59 8.06 -8.98
CA GLY A 41 1.91 7.64 -9.43
C GLY A 41 2.73 6.99 -8.31
N THR A 42 4.03 6.78 -8.53
CA THR A 42 4.98 6.23 -7.56
C THR A 42 5.77 7.32 -6.83
N GLY A 43 6.68 6.96 -5.91
CA GLY A 43 7.58 7.91 -5.24
C GLY A 43 6.93 8.72 -4.11
N LEU A 44 7.19 10.03 -4.06
CA LEU A 44 6.70 10.91 -2.99
C LEU A 44 5.15 11.01 -2.93
N PRO A 45 4.42 11.15 -4.06
CA PRO A 45 2.96 11.13 -4.04
C PRO A 45 2.37 9.87 -3.41
N LEU A 46 2.88 8.69 -3.80
CA LEU A 46 2.47 7.40 -3.21
C LEU A 46 2.79 7.36 -1.72
N SER A 47 4.00 7.79 -1.33
CA SER A 47 4.42 7.81 0.07
C SER A 47 3.48 8.67 0.94
N ALA A 48 3.02 9.81 0.42
CA ALA A 48 2.06 10.67 1.10
C ALA A 48 0.67 10.00 1.22
N ALA A 49 0.24 9.26 0.20
CA ALA A 49 -1.01 8.50 0.26
C ALA A 49 -0.94 7.36 1.28
N LEU A 50 0.18 6.61 1.32
CA LEU A 50 0.43 5.56 2.31
C LEU A 50 0.52 6.12 3.74
N TRP A 51 1.04 7.34 3.90
CA TRP A 51 1.04 8.02 5.20
C TRP A 51 -0.38 8.31 5.71
N ARG A 52 -1.30 8.72 4.84
CA ARG A 52 -2.71 8.88 5.22
C ARG A 52 -3.33 7.56 5.67
N ALA A 53 -3.04 6.46 4.96
CA ALA A 53 -3.48 5.13 5.36
C ALA A 53 -2.90 4.72 6.72
N PHE A 54 -1.61 4.98 6.97
CA PHE A 54 -0.97 4.74 8.27
C PHE A 54 -1.70 5.50 9.40
N ASP A 55 -1.96 6.79 9.23
CA ASP A 55 -2.62 7.62 10.25
C ASP A 55 -4.04 7.14 10.54
N GLU A 56 -4.75 6.61 9.54
CA GLU A 56 -6.09 6.02 9.70
C GLU A 56 -6.03 4.69 10.45
N VAL A 57 -5.14 3.79 10.05
CA VAL A 57 -4.99 2.47 10.68
C VAL A 57 -4.51 2.62 12.14
N ALA A 58 -3.56 3.52 12.41
CA ALA A 58 -3.07 3.80 13.75
C ALA A 58 -4.17 4.29 14.70
N ARG A 59 -5.13 5.07 14.20
CA ARG A 59 -6.29 5.53 14.98
C ARG A 59 -7.25 4.39 15.31
N MET A 60 -7.38 3.41 14.43
CA MET A 60 -8.33 2.29 14.58
C MET A 60 -7.73 1.12 15.35
N LEU A 61 -6.41 0.96 15.32
CA LEU A 61 -5.66 -0.08 16.03
C LEU A 61 -4.73 0.52 17.10
N PRO A 62 -5.26 1.14 18.18
CA PRO A 62 -4.44 1.86 19.16
C PRO A 62 -3.46 0.98 19.95
N GLY A 63 -3.62 -0.35 19.91
CA GLY A 63 -2.71 -1.31 20.53
C GLY A 63 -1.64 -1.88 19.59
N ALA A 64 -1.68 -1.55 18.30
CA ALA A 64 -0.70 -2.05 17.34
C ALA A 64 0.67 -1.41 17.59
N SER A 65 1.74 -2.18 17.42
CA SER A 65 3.09 -1.63 17.52
C SER A 65 3.39 -0.73 16.31
N PHE A 66 4.28 0.25 16.50
CA PHE A 66 4.75 1.07 15.38
C PHE A 66 5.36 0.22 14.26
N ALA A 67 6.08 -0.86 14.62
CA ALA A 67 6.70 -1.76 13.66
C ALA A 67 5.64 -2.46 12.78
N ASP A 68 4.55 -2.93 13.39
CA ASP A 68 3.44 -3.58 12.67
C ASP A 68 2.73 -2.59 11.74
N LEU A 69 2.41 -1.39 12.26
CA LEU A 69 1.77 -0.34 11.47
C LEU A 69 2.64 0.08 10.28
N ARG A 70 3.96 0.25 10.52
CA ARG A 70 4.93 0.60 9.47
C ARG A 70 5.04 -0.52 8.44
N TRP A 71 5.15 -1.77 8.86
CA TRP A 71 5.21 -2.91 7.94
C TRP A 71 3.95 -3.00 7.08
N ARG A 72 2.78 -2.91 7.71
CA ARG A 72 1.47 -3.01 7.04
C ARG A 72 1.21 -1.89 6.05
N CYS A 73 1.51 -0.64 6.40
CA CYS A 73 1.14 0.53 5.60
C CYS A 73 2.26 1.02 4.67
N PHE A 74 3.52 0.63 4.91
CA PHE A 74 4.65 1.01 4.05
C PHE A 74 5.42 -0.19 3.55
N GLY A 75 5.92 -1.05 4.45
CA GLY A 75 6.82 -2.14 4.10
C GLY A 75 6.26 -3.06 3.02
N ARG A 76 5.07 -3.64 3.27
CA ARG A 76 4.39 -4.50 2.29
C ARG A 76 3.95 -3.73 1.04
N PRO A 77 3.25 -2.57 1.14
CA PRO A 77 2.87 -1.81 -0.05
C PRO A 77 4.03 -1.41 -0.96
N LEU A 78 5.15 -0.95 -0.40
CA LEU A 78 6.32 -0.58 -1.20
C LEU A 78 6.97 -1.80 -1.83
N ALA A 79 7.08 -2.92 -1.11
CA ALA A 79 7.59 -4.17 -1.70
C ALA A 79 6.69 -4.67 -2.86
N HIS A 80 5.37 -4.49 -2.75
CA HIS A 80 4.43 -4.80 -3.84
C HIS A 80 4.67 -3.93 -5.07
N VAL A 81 4.88 -2.62 -4.88
CA VAL A 81 5.20 -1.71 -5.99
C VAL A 81 6.57 -2.01 -6.59
N GLU A 82 7.59 -2.23 -5.77
CA GLU A 82 8.94 -2.59 -6.22
C GLU A 82 8.94 -3.88 -7.07
N ALA A 83 8.12 -4.87 -6.71
CA ALA A 83 7.99 -6.11 -7.47
C ALA A 83 7.36 -5.93 -8.86
N GLN A 84 6.71 -4.79 -9.13
CA GLN A 84 6.11 -4.47 -10.43
C GLN A 84 7.04 -3.64 -11.33
N LEU A 85 8.16 -3.16 -10.82
CA LEU A 85 9.10 -2.36 -11.60
C LEU A 85 9.97 -3.29 -12.46
N ASP A 86 9.99 -3.04 -13.77
CA ASP A 86 10.83 -3.79 -14.73
C ASP A 86 12.33 -3.64 -14.43
N GLU A 87 12.72 -2.54 -13.79
CA GLU A 87 14.09 -2.29 -13.33
C GLU A 87 14.04 -1.84 -11.86
N PRO A 88 14.88 -2.40 -10.96
CA PRO A 88 14.92 -1.95 -9.57
C PRO A 88 15.28 -0.46 -9.53
N LEU A 89 14.65 0.28 -8.62
CA LEU A 89 14.95 1.70 -8.39
C LEU A 89 16.42 1.85 -7.95
N SER A 90 17.32 1.99 -8.91
CA SER A 90 18.72 2.33 -8.66
C SER A 90 18.81 3.80 -8.26
N CYS A 91 19.75 4.13 -7.36
CA CYS A 91 20.12 5.52 -7.08
C CYS A 91 20.46 6.31 -8.36
N ASP A 92 20.94 5.63 -9.41
CA ASP A 92 21.31 6.25 -10.67
C ASP A 92 20.08 6.81 -11.42
N HIS A 93 18.92 6.15 -11.30
CA HIS A 93 17.67 6.57 -11.93
C HIS A 93 17.18 7.94 -11.43
N TRP A 94 17.43 8.28 -10.16
CA TRP A 94 17.06 9.58 -9.60
C TRP A 94 18.01 10.72 -10.00
N SER A 95 19.23 10.39 -10.43
CA SER A 95 20.21 11.38 -10.87
C SER A 95 19.88 11.96 -12.25
N GLU A 96 19.27 11.16 -13.14
CA GLU A 96 18.90 11.60 -14.49
C GLU A 96 17.62 12.44 -14.52
N VAL A 97 16.69 12.23 -13.59
CA VAL A 97 15.40 12.95 -13.54
C VAL A 97 15.54 14.36 -12.92
N THR A 98 16.67 14.64 -12.28
CA THR A 98 16.92 15.90 -11.56
C THR A 98 18.00 16.80 -12.18
N ALA A 99 18.55 16.40 -13.34
CA ALA A 99 19.52 17.17 -14.13
C ALA A 99 18.83 18.02 -15.21
#